data_AF-A0A2U9PCX7-F1
#
_entry.id   AF-A0A2U9PCX7-F1
#
_cell.length_a   1.000
_cell.length_b   1.000
_cell.length_c   1.000
_cell.angle_alpha   90.00
_cell.angle_beta   90.00
_cell.angle_gamma   90.00
#
_symmetry.space_group_name_H-M   'P 1'
#
loop_
_entity.id
_entity.type
_entity.pdbx_description
1 polymer ?
#
loop_
_entity_poly.entity_id
_entity_poly.type
_entity_poly.pdbx_seq_one_letter_code
_entity_poly.pdbx_strand_id
1 'polypeptide(L)'
;MVLVGEIPAGLHLDHLCRVHACCNPAHLEPVTCRENILRSPIARAAINSRKTHCQKGHEFTPENTVVVPTGRGCLTCQRERGRRRYAEAKGLPYTVDVPSHSKQGQRREDPDVCVHGHEFTPENTYIDPRGTKRCRTCRTLQDRRQRAEEKQARNNAPKEPS
;
A
#
# COMPACT_ATOMS: atom_id res chain seq x y z
N MET A 1 56.07 20.24 21.17
CA MET A 1 54.70 20.41 20.65
C MET A 1 54.69 19.84 19.24
N VAL A 2 53.88 18.81 18.97
CA VAL A 2 53.78 18.19 17.64
C VAL A 2 52.59 18.82 16.93
N LEU A 3 52.81 19.40 15.75
CA LEU A 3 51.75 19.95 14.89
C LEU A 3 51.43 18.93 13.80
N VAL A 4 50.18 18.49 13.71
CA VAL A 4 49.72 17.50 12.73
C VAL A 4 48.65 18.14 11.86
N GLY A 5 49.08 19.03 10.97
CA GLY A 5 48.22 19.65 9.95
C GLY A 5 47.06 20.51 10.49
N GLU A 6 46.28 21.04 9.55
CA GLU A 6 45.03 21.76 9.85
C GLU A 6 43.85 20.77 9.92
N ILE A 7 42.83 21.11 10.70
CA ILE A 7 41.58 20.34 10.73
C ILE A 7 40.79 20.71 9.47
N PRO A 8 40.44 19.74 8.59
CA PRO A 8 39.70 20.05 7.38
C PRO A 8 38.35 20.70 7.69
N ALA A 9 37.92 21.64 6.82
CA ALA A 9 36.66 22.33 6.99
C ALA A 9 35.47 21.35 7.08
N GLY A 10 34.58 21.59 8.06
CA GLY A 10 33.41 20.74 8.30
C GLY A 10 33.67 19.44 9.06
N LEU A 11 34.92 19.17 9.47
CA LEU A 11 35.28 18.03 10.31
C LEU A 11 35.49 18.42 11.77
N HIS A 12 35.17 17.48 12.65
CA HIS A 12 35.27 17.57 14.11
C HIS A 12 36.23 16.48 14.60
N LEU A 13 36.94 16.72 15.69
CA LEU A 13 37.82 15.71 16.28
C LEU A 13 37.01 14.72 17.13
N ASP A 14 37.08 13.43 16.80
CA ASP A 14 36.56 12.31 17.61
C ASP A 14 37.70 11.67 18.42
N HIS A 15 37.48 11.55 19.72
CA HIS A 15 38.40 10.86 20.62
C HIS A 15 38.19 9.35 20.53
N LEU A 16 39.07 8.67 19.80
CA LEU A 16 39.07 7.20 19.70
C LEU A 16 39.24 6.54 21.08
N CYS A 17 39.99 7.20 21.96
CA CYS A 17 40.25 6.75 23.33
C CYS A 17 39.10 7.01 24.33
N ARG A 18 38.05 7.75 23.94
CA ARG A 18 36.91 8.15 24.81
C ARG A 18 37.28 8.94 26.08
N VAL A 19 38.48 9.51 26.12
CA VAL A 19 38.94 10.39 27.20
C VAL A 19 38.89 11.83 26.71
N HIS A 20 37.92 12.61 27.20
CA HIS A 20 37.69 13.99 26.76
C HIS A 20 38.91 14.92 26.96
N ALA A 21 39.73 14.65 27.97
CA ALA A 21 40.94 15.43 28.26
C ALA A 21 42.16 15.04 27.41
N CYS A 22 42.09 13.96 26.61
CA CYS A 22 43.23 13.51 25.81
C CYS A 22 43.46 14.45 24.62
N CYS A 23 44.69 14.92 24.46
CA CYS A 23 45.12 15.78 23.37
C CYS A 23 46.21 15.13 22.49
N ASN A 24 46.44 13.83 22.62
CA ASN A 24 47.40 13.11 21.78
C ASN A 24 46.85 13.05 20.34
N PRO A 25 47.54 13.62 19.33
CA PRO A 25 47.09 13.57 17.94
C PRO A 25 46.83 12.16 17.42
N ALA A 26 47.56 11.15 17.92
CA ALA A 26 47.36 9.75 17.54
C ALA A 26 46.02 9.15 18.03
N HIS A 27 45.33 9.80 18.97
CA HIS A 27 44.04 9.37 19.51
C HIS A 27 42.85 10.20 18.98
N LEU A 28 43.10 11.10 18.04
CA LEU A 28 42.11 12.01 17.48
C LEU A 28 41.93 11.72 15.99
N GLU A 29 40.68 11.59 15.57
CA GLU A 29 40.33 11.40 14.15
C GLU A 29 39.43 12.55 13.70
N PRO A 30 39.79 13.29 12.63
CA PRO A 30 38.88 14.24 12.00
C PRO A 30 37.73 13.49 11.31
N VAL A 31 36.52 13.62 11.83
CA VAL A 31 35.31 12.98 11.31
C VAL A 31 34.19 13.99 11.11
N THR A 32 33.15 13.63 10.36
CA THR A 32 31.97 14.49 10.26
C THR A 32 31.22 14.57 11.60
N CYS A 33 30.47 15.65 11.82
CA CYS A 33 29.53 15.76 12.95
C CYS A 33 28.65 14.50 13.11
N ARG A 34 28.11 14.02 11.99
CA ARG A 34 27.21 12.87 11.95
C ARG A 34 27.90 11.60 12.44
N GLU A 35 29.10 11.34 11.95
CA GLU A 35 29.87 10.15 12.33
C GLU A 35 30.23 10.18 13.82
N ASN A 36 30.71 11.33 14.32
CA ASN A 36 31.01 11.52 15.74
C ASN A 36 29.78 11.22 16.62
N ILE A 37 28.61 11.76 16.24
CA ILE A 37 27.35 11.51 16.95
C ILE A 37 26.94 10.02 16.90
N LEU A 38 27.09 9.35 15.76
CA LEU A 38 26.69 7.95 15.59
C LEU A 38 27.61 6.95 16.31
N ARG A 39 28.89 7.31 16.50
CA ARG A 39 29.86 6.54 17.28
C ARG A 39 29.61 6.61 18.79
N SER A 40 28.99 7.69 19.27
CA SER A 40 28.72 7.89 20.71
C SER A 40 27.79 6.82 21.29
N PRO A 41 28.12 6.21 22.44
CA PRO A 41 27.25 5.23 23.10
C PRO A 41 26.05 5.86 23.81
N ILE A 42 26.10 7.16 24.12
CA ILE A 42 25.08 7.89 24.88
C ILE A 42 24.19 8.77 24.00
N ALA A 43 24.62 9.06 22.77
CA ALA A 43 23.85 9.89 21.86
C ALA A 43 22.54 9.18 21.49
N ARG A 44 21.39 9.84 21.74
CA ARG A 44 20.07 9.29 21.43
C ARG A 44 19.95 8.92 19.95
N ALA A 45 20.59 9.67 19.05
CA ALA A 45 20.62 9.37 17.63
C ALA A 45 21.30 8.02 17.32
N ALA A 46 22.45 7.74 17.95
CA ALA A 46 23.16 6.46 17.82
C ALA A 46 22.39 5.30 18.45
N ILE A 47 21.88 5.49 19.68
CA ILE A 47 21.07 4.48 20.36
C ILE A 47 19.84 4.15 19.52
N ASN A 48 19.17 5.17 18.98
CA ASN A 48 17.99 4.98 18.15
C ASN A 48 18.31 4.40 16.78
N SER A 49 19.47 4.70 16.16
CA SER A 49 19.83 4.12 14.87
C SER A 49 20.10 2.62 14.97
N ARG A 50 20.72 2.18 16.08
CA ARG A 50 21.06 0.76 16.35
C ARG A 50 19.86 -0.13 16.63
N LYS A 51 18.67 0.40 16.92
CA LYS A 51 17.51 -0.46 17.23
C LYS A 51 17.11 -1.27 15.98
N THR A 52 16.88 -2.55 16.16
CA THR A 52 16.36 -3.43 15.12
C THR A 52 14.84 -3.53 15.15
N HIS A 53 14.22 -3.16 16.28
CA HIS A 53 12.78 -3.25 16.48
C HIS A 53 12.20 -1.94 17.00
N CYS A 54 10.94 -1.67 16.65
CA CYS A 54 10.18 -0.56 17.22
C CYS A 54 9.77 -0.86 18.68
N GLN A 55 9.20 0.13 19.37
CA GLN A 55 8.75 -0.03 20.77
C GLN A 55 7.70 -1.14 20.97
N LYS A 56 6.97 -1.53 19.92
CA LYS A 56 5.99 -2.64 19.95
C LYS A 56 6.59 -3.99 19.52
N GLY A 57 7.88 -4.05 19.24
CA GLY A 57 8.54 -5.29 18.81
C GLY A 57 8.47 -5.60 17.31
N HIS A 58 7.95 -4.70 16.46
CA HIS A 58 8.03 -4.90 15.01
C HIS A 58 9.43 -4.61 14.48
N GLU A 59 9.97 -5.51 13.66
CA GLU A 59 11.28 -5.38 13.04
C GLU A 59 11.33 -4.23 12.02
N PHE A 60 12.43 -3.47 12.04
CA PHE A 60 12.72 -2.42 11.07
C PHE A 60 13.39 -3.00 9.82
N THR A 61 12.58 -3.56 8.92
CA THR A 61 12.99 -3.94 7.57
C THR A 61 12.73 -2.79 6.57
N PRO A 62 13.31 -2.80 5.35
CA PRO A 62 12.99 -1.80 4.33
C PRO A 62 11.47 -1.70 4.03
N GLU A 63 10.74 -2.81 4.12
CA GLU A 63 9.30 -2.90 3.85
C GLU A 63 8.44 -2.44 5.05
N ASN A 64 9.02 -2.40 6.26
CA ASN A 64 8.33 -2.01 7.49
C ASN A 64 8.83 -0.68 8.08
N THR A 65 9.75 0.00 7.40
CA THR A 65 10.35 1.25 7.86
C THR A 65 9.95 2.40 6.94
N VAL A 66 9.56 3.53 7.53
CA VAL A 66 9.25 4.76 6.81
C VAL A 66 9.98 5.94 7.43
N VAL A 67 10.48 6.86 6.60
CA VAL A 67 11.06 8.11 7.08
C VAL A 67 9.95 9.09 7.41
N VAL A 68 9.95 9.62 8.63
CA VAL A 68 9.01 10.61 9.15
C VAL A 68 9.78 11.84 9.65
N PRO A 69 9.14 13.00 9.84
CA PRO A 69 9.85 14.21 10.30
C PRO A 69 10.62 14.03 11.61
N THR A 70 10.18 13.11 12.47
CA THR A 70 10.81 12.81 13.76
C THR A 70 11.88 11.71 13.70
N GLY A 71 12.18 11.16 12.52
CA GLY A 71 13.16 10.08 12.32
C GLY A 71 12.57 8.92 11.51
N ARG A 72 12.62 7.70 12.07
CA ARG A 72 11.99 6.53 11.43
C ARG A 72 10.71 6.12 12.14
N GLY A 73 9.70 5.77 11.36
CA GLY A 73 8.44 5.18 11.79
C GLY A 73 8.36 3.70 11.43
N CYS A 74 7.53 2.96 12.16
CA CYS A 74 7.16 1.58 11.84
C CYS A 74 5.84 1.59 11.07
N LEU A 75 5.83 0.98 9.88
CA LEU A 75 4.65 0.92 9.01
C LEU A 75 3.54 0.06 9.61
N THR A 76 3.86 -1.08 10.25
CA THR A 76 2.87 -1.88 10.98
C THR A 76 2.17 -1.06 12.07
N CYS A 77 2.93 -0.31 12.88
CA CYS A 77 2.35 0.59 13.90
C CYS A 77 1.48 1.70 13.29
N GLN A 78 1.80 2.18 12.08
CA GLN A 78 0.96 3.16 11.39
C GLN A 78 -0.34 2.52 10.88
N ARG A 79 -0.27 1.33 10.29
CA ARG A 79 -1.44 0.57 9.80
C ARG A 79 -2.41 0.24 10.93
N GLU A 80 -1.90 -0.26 12.07
CA GLU A 80 -2.72 -0.53 13.26
C GLU A 80 -3.47 0.73 13.74
N ARG A 81 -2.77 1.87 13.84
CA ARG A 81 -3.39 3.14 14.21
C ARG A 81 -4.46 3.57 13.20
N GLY A 82 -4.21 3.38 11.91
CA GLY A 82 -5.20 3.63 10.86
C GLY A 82 -6.44 2.76 10.98
N ARG A 83 -6.27 1.44 11.17
CA ARG A 83 -7.37 0.49 11.37
C ARG A 83 -8.20 0.83 12.61
N ARG A 84 -7.55 1.19 13.72
CA ARG A 84 -8.22 1.60 14.95
C ARG A 84 -9.08 2.85 14.75
N ARG A 85 -8.53 3.90 14.13
CA ARG A 85 -9.26 5.12 13.80
C ARG A 85 -10.47 4.85 12.90
N TYR A 86 -10.32 3.97 11.92
CA TYR A 86 -11.41 3.56 11.03
C TYR A 86 -12.53 2.84 11.80
N ALA A 87 -12.17 1.87 12.65
CA ALA A 87 -13.13 1.12 13.45
C ALA A 87 -13.91 2.05 14.39
N GLU A 88 -13.21 2.96 15.09
CA GLU A 88 -13.81 3.99 15.95
C GLU A 88 -14.78 4.89 15.16
N ALA A 89 -14.38 5.38 13.97
CA ALA A 89 -15.23 6.20 13.11
C ALA A 89 -16.47 5.47 12.56
N LYS A 90 -16.43 4.13 12.48
CA LYS A 90 -17.54 3.28 12.02
C LYS A 90 -18.36 2.67 13.16
N GLY A 91 -17.99 2.92 14.42
CA GLY A 91 -18.61 2.26 15.57
C GLY A 91 -18.43 0.73 15.56
N LEU A 92 -17.39 0.24 14.88
CA LEU A 92 -17.07 -1.19 14.81
C LEU A 92 -16.07 -1.56 15.91
N PRO A 93 -16.14 -2.78 16.48
CA PRO A 93 -15.11 -3.27 17.38
C PRO A 93 -13.78 -3.40 16.62
N TYR A 94 -12.69 -2.86 17.19
CA TYR A 94 -11.35 -3.07 16.65
C TYR A 94 -10.88 -4.49 16.95
N THR A 95 -10.83 -5.34 15.92
CA THR A 95 -10.12 -6.62 15.94
C THR A 95 -8.87 -6.52 15.09
N VAL A 96 -7.82 -7.29 15.40
CA VAL A 96 -6.59 -7.30 14.58
C VAL A 96 -6.85 -7.76 13.14
N ASP A 97 -7.94 -8.51 12.95
CA ASP A 97 -8.41 -9.09 11.69
C ASP A 97 -9.51 -8.26 11.02
N VAL A 98 -9.40 -6.92 10.99
CA VAL A 98 -10.33 -6.13 10.17
C VAL A 98 -10.06 -6.48 8.69
N PRO A 99 -11.01 -7.07 7.96
CA PRO A 99 -10.83 -7.35 6.54
C PRO A 99 -10.57 -6.03 5.82
N SER A 100 -9.53 -5.99 4.97
CA SER A 100 -9.31 -4.85 4.09
C SER A 100 -10.54 -4.68 3.21
N HIS A 101 -11.34 -3.63 3.46
CA HIS A 101 -12.50 -3.28 2.61
C HIS A 101 -12.10 -2.79 1.21
N SER A 102 -10.82 -2.93 0.82
CA SER A 102 -10.42 -2.81 -0.57
C SER A 102 -11.16 -3.89 -1.36
N LYS A 103 -12.31 -3.55 -1.94
CA LYS A 103 -12.95 -4.28 -3.04
C LYS A 103 -12.08 -4.30 -4.32
N GLN A 104 -10.78 -4.10 -4.20
CA GLN A 104 -9.78 -4.12 -5.25
C GLN A 104 -9.04 -5.44 -5.13
N GLY A 105 -9.58 -6.51 -5.74
CA GLY A 105 -8.87 -7.80 -5.80
C GLY A 105 -9.76 -9.02 -5.92
N GLN A 106 -11.02 -8.96 -5.49
CA GLN A 106 -11.98 -10.02 -5.78
C GLN A 106 -12.47 -9.86 -7.22
N ARG A 107 -11.68 -10.29 -8.21
CA ARG A 107 -12.27 -10.70 -9.49
C ARG A 107 -13.23 -11.83 -9.13
N ARG A 108 -14.53 -11.57 -9.16
CA ARG A 108 -15.51 -12.64 -9.14
C ARG A 108 -15.14 -13.52 -10.33
N GLU A 109 -14.83 -14.79 -10.07
CA GLU A 109 -14.60 -15.76 -11.14
C GLU A 109 -15.76 -15.65 -12.13
N ASP A 110 -15.46 -15.69 -13.44
CA ASP A 110 -16.50 -15.62 -14.46
C ASP A 110 -17.51 -16.74 -14.17
N PRO A 111 -18.78 -16.43 -13.84
CA PRO A 111 -19.74 -17.45 -13.48
C PRO A 111 -19.90 -18.45 -14.63
N ASP A 112 -20.02 -19.75 -14.34
CA ASP A 112 -20.30 -20.78 -15.34
C ASP A 112 -21.71 -20.64 -15.96
N VAL A 113 -22.55 -19.78 -15.37
CA VAL A 113 -23.92 -19.48 -15.78
C VAL A 113 -24.16 -17.98 -15.86
N CYS A 114 -24.86 -17.55 -16.90
CA CYS A 114 -25.27 -16.15 -17.04
C CYS A 114 -26.32 -15.75 -15.99
N VAL A 115 -26.61 -14.45 -15.88
CA VAL A 115 -27.64 -13.90 -14.97
C VAL A 115 -29.05 -14.47 -15.17
N HIS A 116 -29.31 -15.11 -16.30
CA HIS A 116 -30.57 -15.78 -16.64
C HIS A 116 -30.50 -17.31 -16.51
N GLY A 117 -29.41 -17.87 -15.96
CA GLY A 117 -29.26 -19.29 -15.70
C GLY A 117 -28.79 -20.14 -16.89
N HIS A 118 -28.53 -19.55 -18.05
CA HIS A 118 -27.95 -20.30 -19.17
C HIS A 118 -26.45 -20.52 -18.97
N GLU A 119 -25.99 -21.75 -19.22
CA GLU A 119 -24.59 -22.14 -19.13
C GLU A 119 -23.72 -21.41 -20.16
N PHE A 120 -22.56 -20.94 -19.73
CA PHE A 120 -21.54 -20.35 -20.60
C PHE A 120 -20.62 -21.43 -21.19
N THR A 121 -21.12 -22.15 -22.19
CA THR A 121 -20.30 -23.06 -23.02
C THR A 121 -19.67 -22.30 -24.20
N PRO A 122 -18.65 -22.82 -24.90
CA PRO A 122 -18.12 -22.19 -26.12
C PRO A 122 -19.19 -21.88 -27.18
N GLU A 123 -20.21 -22.73 -27.28
CA GLU A 123 -21.34 -22.61 -28.21
C GLU A 123 -22.34 -21.54 -27.74
N ASN A 124 -22.50 -21.35 -26.43
CA ASN A 124 -23.44 -20.38 -25.87
C ASN A 124 -22.78 -19.06 -25.39
N THR A 125 -21.46 -18.91 -25.58
CA THR A 125 -20.69 -17.74 -25.10
C THR A 125 -20.05 -16.94 -26.23
N TYR A 126 -20.29 -15.64 -26.25
CA TYR A 126 -19.54 -14.68 -27.07
C TYR A 126 -18.95 -13.57 -26.19
N ILE A 127 -17.90 -12.91 -26.66
CA ILE A 127 -17.24 -11.80 -25.95
C ILE A 127 -17.60 -10.49 -26.67
N ASP A 128 -18.09 -9.49 -25.94
CA ASP A 128 -18.40 -8.17 -26.50
C ASP A 128 -17.13 -7.30 -26.67
N PRO A 129 -17.18 -6.16 -27.40
CA PRO A 129 -16.03 -5.27 -27.57
C PRO A 129 -15.44 -4.70 -26.28
N ARG A 130 -16.19 -4.80 -25.16
CA ARG A 130 -15.73 -4.40 -23.82
C ARG A 130 -15.05 -5.55 -23.07
N GLY A 131 -14.91 -6.72 -23.70
CA GLY A 131 -14.29 -7.91 -23.13
C GLY A 131 -15.21 -8.70 -22.18
N THR A 132 -16.52 -8.44 -22.17
CA THR A 132 -17.45 -9.11 -21.26
C THR A 132 -18.08 -10.35 -21.91
N LYS A 133 -18.13 -11.49 -21.19
CA LYS A 133 -18.85 -12.69 -21.63
C LYS A 133 -20.35 -12.44 -21.71
N ARG A 134 -20.95 -12.81 -22.83
CA ARG A 134 -22.38 -12.66 -23.13
C ARG A 134 -22.95 -14.00 -23.61
N CYS A 135 -24.20 -14.25 -23.23
CA CYS A 135 -24.90 -15.50 -23.55
C CYS A 135 -25.65 -15.36 -24.88
N ARG A 136 -25.40 -16.28 -25.82
CA ARG A 136 -26.07 -16.31 -27.14
C ARG A 136 -27.56 -16.63 -27.02
N THR A 137 -27.94 -17.49 -26.07
CA THR A 137 -29.35 -17.77 -25.77
C THR A 137 -30.08 -16.51 -25.30
N CYS A 138 -29.49 -15.72 -24.40
CA CYS A 138 -30.07 -14.45 -23.96
C CYS A 138 -30.31 -13.49 -25.13
N ARG A 139 -29.32 -13.38 -26.05
CA ARG A 139 -29.45 -12.54 -27.24
C ARG A 139 -30.61 -12.98 -28.13
N THR A 140 -30.71 -14.28 -28.39
CA THR A 140 -31.80 -14.85 -29.19
C THR A 140 -33.17 -14.61 -28.57
N LEU A 141 -33.29 -14.76 -27.25
CA LEU A 141 -34.54 -14.49 -26.52
C LEU A 141 -34.94 -13.01 -26.60
N GLN A 142 -33.95 -12.11 -26.48
CA GLN A 142 -34.16 -10.67 -26.61
C GLN A 142 -34.63 -10.30 -28.03
N ASP A 143 -33.97 -10.81 -29.06
CA ASP A 143 -34.33 -10.56 -30.47
C ASP A 143 -35.75 -11.06 -30.79
N ARG A 144 -36.12 -12.25 -30.27
CA ARG A 144 -37.48 -12.80 -30.42
C ARG A 144 -38.53 -11.91 -29.74
N ARG A 145 -38.25 -11.45 -28.52
CA ARG A 145 -39.13 -10.56 -27.77
C ARG A 145 -39.33 -9.25 -28.51
N GLN A 146 -38.26 -8.62 -28.98
CA GLN A 146 -38.32 -7.36 -29.72
C GLN A 146 -39.16 -7.49 -31.00
N ARG A 147 -38.96 -8.55 -31.78
CA ARG A 147 -39.77 -8.80 -32.99
C ARG A 147 -41.25 -9.01 -32.70
N ALA A 148 -41.57 -9.67 -31.59
CA ALA A 148 -42.96 -9.85 -31.16
C ALA A 148 -43.60 -8.51 -30.76
N GLU A 149 -42.88 -7.68 -30.01
CA GLU A 149 -43.30 -6.33 -29.62
C GLU A 149 -43.50 -5.43 -30.86
N GLU A 150 -42.57 -5.43 -31.81
CA GLU A 150 -42.68 -4.68 -33.08
C GLU A 150 -43.89 -5.12 -33.93
N LYS A 151 -44.12 -6.44 -34.03
CA LYS A 151 -45.29 -6.98 -34.73
C LYS A 151 -46.60 -6.57 -34.05
N GLN A 152 -46.63 -6.60 -32.73
CA GLN A 152 -47.79 -6.19 -31.95
C GLN A 152 -48.06 -4.68 -32.09
N ALA A 153 -47.03 -3.85 -32.04
CA ALA A 153 -47.12 -2.41 -32.27
C ALA A 153 -47.65 -2.08 -33.68
N ARG A 154 -47.16 -2.78 -34.71
CA ARG A 154 -47.65 -2.63 -36.09
C ARG A 154 -49.13 -3.00 -36.24
N ASN A 155 -49.56 -4.08 -35.58
CA ASN A 155 -50.96 -4.51 -35.61
C ASN A 155 -51.89 -3.55 -34.85
N ASN A 156 -51.38 -2.87 -33.83
CA ASN A 156 -52.12 -1.92 -33.00
C ASN A 156 -52.08 -0.48 -33.54
N ALA A 157 -51.38 -0.24 -34.66
CA ALA A 157 -51.32 1.08 -35.27
C ALA A 157 -52.73 1.50 -35.77
N PRO A 158 -53.22 2.71 -35.42
CA PRO A 158 -54.52 3.18 -35.87
C PRO A 158 -54.53 3.28 -37.39
N LYS A 159 -55.59 2.75 -38.03
CA LYS A 159 -55.80 2.92 -39.47
C LYS A 159 -56.15 4.39 -39.74
N GLU A 160 -55.43 5.04 -40.64
CA GLU A 160 -55.74 6.40 -41.05
C GLU A 160 -57.19 6.46 -41.59
N PRO A 161 -58.02 7.42 -41.14
CA PRO A 161 -59.34 7.61 -41.70
C PRO A 161 -59.21 8.07 -43.16
N SER A 162 -59.90 7.37 -44.06
CA SER A 162 -59.97 7.66 -45.50
C SER A 162 -60.73 8.93 -45.81
#